data_AF-A0A252AXN5-F1
#
_entry.id   AF-A0A252AXN5-F1
#
_cell.length_a   1.000
_cell.length_b   1.000
_cell.length_c   1.000
_cell.angle_alpha   90.00
_cell.angle_beta   90.00
_cell.angle_gamma   90.00
#
_symmetry.space_group_name_H-M   'P 1'
#
loop_
_entity.id
_entity.type
_entity.pdbx_description
1 polymer ?
#
loop_
_entity_poly.entity_id
_entity_poly.type
_entity_poly.pdbx_seq_one_letter_code
_entity_poly.pdbx_strand_id
1 'polypeptide(L)'
;MSEVLLNGVDFVARINVATRQAGGAAAFARKHNLKPQSVRDAVALKVIGDDVAKALGLTKVLRYPVVAQAGRLATGWEIQENLNSFIRSVGSQRAAAPEFGISEQHLSNILNGIRGFAPVLGRLGYGAPVLRFTIAKVPA
;
A
#
# COMPACT_ATOMS: atom_id res chain seq x y z
N MET A 1 8.09 -4.91 17.74
CA MET A 1 9.09 -4.84 16.64
C MET A 1 8.52 -3.93 15.56
N SER A 2 9.25 -2.88 15.16
CA SER A 2 8.85 -2.03 14.04
C SER A 2 8.83 -2.87 12.75
N GLU A 3 7.70 -2.87 12.06
CA GLU A 3 7.58 -3.53 10.76
C GLU A 3 8.57 -2.89 9.77
N VAL A 4 9.50 -3.67 9.22
CA VAL A 4 10.45 -3.17 8.22
C VAL A 4 9.68 -2.92 6.91
N LEU A 5 9.61 -1.66 6.50
CA LEU A 5 8.95 -1.23 5.28
C LEU A 5 9.97 -1.02 4.17
N LEU A 6 9.99 -1.92 3.21
CA LEU A 6 10.84 -1.84 2.02
C LEU A 6 10.18 -0.94 0.97
N ASN A 7 11.00 -0.15 0.29
CA ASN A 7 10.57 0.70 -0.83
C ASN A 7 10.79 0.00 -2.19
N GLY A 8 10.51 0.70 -3.30
CA GLY A 8 10.68 0.14 -4.64
C GLY A 8 12.12 -0.21 -5.01
N VAL A 9 13.11 0.54 -4.51
CA VAL A 9 14.54 0.26 -4.73
C VAL A 9 14.94 -1.03 -4.02
N ASP A 10 14.49 -1.21 -2.77
CA ASP A 10 14.73 -2.43 -2.01
C ASP A 10 14.10 -3.66 -2.70
N PHE A 11 12.90 -3.49 -3.25
CA PHE A 11 12.22 -4.52 -4.03
C PHE A 11 13.04 -4.90 -5.27
N VAL A 12 13.51 -3.92 -6.05
CA VAL A 12 14.32 -4.14 -7.26
C VAL A 12 15.62 -4.86 -6.93
N ALA A 13 16.30 -4.47 -5.85
CA ALA A 13 17.50 -5.14 -5.40
C ALA A 13 17.23 -6.63 -5.10
N ARG A 14 16.15 -6.93 -4.39
CA ARG A 14 15.77 -8.32 -4.06
C ARG A 14 15.40 -9.15 -5.27
N ILE A 15 14.58 -8.64 -6.18
CA ILE A 15 14.18 -9.39 -7.38
C ILE A 15 15.37 -9.60 -8.32
N ASN A 16 16.31 -8.65 -8.42
CA ASN A 16 17.53 -8.82 -9.20
C ASN A 16 18.44 -9.92 -8.62
N VAL A 17 18.59 -9.97 -7.30
CA VAL A 17 19.34 -11.06 -6.64
C VAL A 17 18.65 -12.41 -6.85
N ALA A 18 17.34 -12.49 -6.61
CA ALA A 18 16.58 -13.73 -6.75
C ALA A 18 16.57 -14.26 -8.20
N THR A 19 16.43 -13.37 -9.18
CA THR A 19 16.49 -13.74 -10.60
C THR A 19 17.88 -14.19 -11.00
N ARG A 20 18.96 -13.55 -10.53
CA ARG A 20 20.34 -14.03 -10.76
C ARG A 20 20.56 -15.43 -10.19
N GLN A 21 20.14 -15.66 -8.95
CA GLN A 21 20.26 -16.97 -8.29
C GLN A 21 19.47 -18.08 -9.00
N ALA A 22 18.33 -17.73 -9.60
CA ALA A 22 17.52 -18.68 -10.36
C ALA A 22 18.06 -18.96 -11.79
N GLY A 23 19.09 -18.25 -12.26
CA GLY A 23 19.58 -18.35 -13.65
C GLY A 23 18.83 -17.47 -14.65
N GLY A 24 18.17 -16.41 -14.17
CA GLY A 24 17.50 -15.38 -14.97
C GLY A 24 16.00 -15.25 -14.70
N ALA A 25 15.39 -14.18 -15.25
CA ALA A 25 13.98 -13.87 -15.03
C ALA A 25 13.02 -14.97 -15.50
N ALA A 26 13.31 -15.64 -16.62
CA ALA A 26 12.47 -16.72 -17.14
C ALA A 26 12.57 -17.99 -16.27
N ALA A 27 13.73 -18.29 -15.71
CA ALA A 27 13.92 -19.42 -14.81
C ALA A 27 13.24 -19.17 -13.45
N PHE A 28 13.39 -17.96 -12.90
CA PHE A 28 12.64 -17.52 -11.73
C PHE A 28 11.13 -17.62 -11.95
N ALA A 29 10.64 -17.11 -13.09
CA ALA A 29 9.22 -17.16 -13.42
C ALA A 29 8.69 -18.60 -13.44
N ARG A 30 9.39 -19.54 -14.08
CA ARG A 30 9.02 -20.96 -14.09
C ARG A 30 9.02 -21.58 -12.70
N LYS A 31 10.04 -21.29 -11.87
CA LYS A 31 10.15 -21.80 -10.50
C LYS A 31 8.95 -21.41 -9.63
N HIS A 32 8.38 -20.23 -9.85
CA HIS A 32 7.27 -19.69 -9.07
C HIS A 32 5.92 -19.70 -9.80
N ASN A 33 5.82 -20.40 -10.94
CA ASN A 33 4.62 -20.46 -11.78
C ASN A 33 4.07 -19.08 -12.20
N LEU A 34 4.98 -18.16 -12.55
CA LEU A 34 4.67 -16.80 -12.98
C LEU A 34 4.86 -16.63 -14.50
N LYS A 35 4.22 -15.61 -15.07
CA LYS A 35 4.53 -15.18 -16.44
C LYS A 35 5.89 -14.46 -16.47
N PRO A 36 6.81 -14.81 -17.39
CA PRO A 36 8.10 -14.12 -17.50
C PRO A 36 7.98 -12.61 -17.66
N GLN A 37 6.94 -12.14 -18.36
CA GLN A 37 6.69 -10.72 -18.53
C GLN A 37 6.38 -10.01 -17.21
N SER A 38 5.59 -10.63 -16.32
CA SER A 38 5.30 -10.08 -14.98
C SER A 38 6.57 -9.87 -14.16
N VAL A 39 7.56 -10.76 -14.28
CA VAL A 39 8.87 -10.62 -13.62
C VAL A 39 9.66 -9.45 -14.23
N ARG A 40 9.68 -9.31 -15.56
CA ARG A 40 10.37 -8.20 -16.24
C ARG A 40 9.75 -6.85 -15.92
N ASP A 41 8.42 -6.76 -15.91
CA ASP A 41 7.71 -5.52 -15.57
C ASP A 41 7.95 -5.11 -14.12
N ALA A 42 8.04 -6.07 -13.21
CA ALA A 42 8.36 -5.83 -11.80
C ALA A 42 9.81 -5.36 -11.60
N VAL A 43 10.79 -5.94 -12.31
CA VAL A 43 12.19 -5.47 -12.31
C VAL A 43 12.28 -4.04 -12.82
N ALA A 44 11.50 -3.69 -13.85
CA ALA A 44 11.46 -2.35 -14.43
C ALA A 44 10.59 -1.35 -13.64
N LEU A 45 10.05 -1.75 -12.48
CA LEU A 45 9.11 -0.95 -11.66
C LEU A 45 7.88 -0.44 -12.43
N LYS A 46 7.51 -1.07 -13.54
CA LYS A 46 6.32 -0.69 -14.32
C LYS A 46 5.04 -1.13 -13.61
N VAL A 47 4.99 -2.43 -13.29
CA VAL A 47 3.87 -3.06 -12.60
C VAL A 47 4.43 -4.16 -11.70
N ILE A 48 4.05 -4.12 -10.43
CA ILE A 48 4.44 -5.15 -9.47
C ILE A 48 3.19 -5.93 -9.08
N GLY A 49 3.04 -7.11 -9.68
CA GLY A 49 1.96 -8.04 -9.34
C GLY A 49 2.13 -8.63 -7.94
N ASP A 50 1.03 -8.94 -7.27
CA ASP A 50 1.04 -9.49 -5.92
C ASP A 50 1.74 -10.86 -5.89
N ASP A 51 1.58 -11.67 -6.93
CA ASP A 51 2.25 -12.98 -7.05
C ASP A 51 3.77 -12.85 -7.16
N VAL A 52 4.27 -11.79 -7.81
CA VAL A 52 5.71 -11.53 -7.91
C VAL A 52 6.27 -11.11 -6.56
N ALA A 53 5.55 -10.25 -5.83
CA ALA A 53 5.93 -9.89 -4.46
C ALA A 53 5.90 -11.12 -3.54
N LYS A 54 4.86 -11.95 -3.63
CA LYS A 54 4.72 -13.19 -2.85
C LYS A 54 5.84 -14.19 -3.15
N ALA A 55 6.26 -14.33 -4.39
CA ALA A 55 7.40 -15.17 -4.78
C ALA A 55 8.72 -14.75 -4.12
N LEU A 56 8.85 -13.47 -3.73
CA LEU A 56 9.99 -12.94 -2.97
C LEU A 56 9.77 -12.97 -1.45
N GLY A 57 8.69 -13.59 -0.97
CA GLY A 57 8.32 -13.56 0.44
C GLY A 57 7.91 -12.18 0.93
N LEU A 58 7.36 -11.34 0.03
CA LEU A 58 6.94 -9.99 0.33
C LEU A 58 5.43 -9.83 0.20
N THR A 59 4.86 -8.93 0.99
CA THR A 59 3.47 -8.49 0.88
C THR A 59 3.44 -7.01 0.52
N LYS A 60 2.66 -6.67 -0.50
CA LYS A 60 2.40 -5.28 -0.88
C LYS A 60 1.49 -4.63 0.15
N VAL A 61 1.89 -3.47 0.65
CA VAL A 61 1.08 -2.67 1.55
C VAL A 61 1.08 -1.22 1.09
N LEU A 62 -0.07 -0.57 1.22
CA LEU A 62 -0.16 0.88 1.07
C LEU A 62 0.15 1.55 2.41
N ARG A 63 0.90 2.64 2.32
CA ARG A 63 1.22 3.50 3.44
C ARG A 63 1.00 4.96 3.07
N TYR A 64 0.64 5.77 4.04
CA TYR A 64 0.24 7.16 3.83
C TYR A 64 1.23 8.09 4.53
N PRO A 65 1.98 8.93 3.80
CA PRO A 65 2.88 9.90 4.42
C PRO A 65 2.12 10.85 5.33
N VAL A 66 2.67 11.11 6.52
CA VAL A 66 2.09 12.08 7.47
C VAL A 66 2.71 13.44 7.19
N VAL A 67 1.91 14.42 6.76
CA VAL A 67 2.43 15.73 6.29
C VAL A 67 3.23 16.44 7.37
N ALA A 68 2.76 16.38 8.62
CA ALA A 68 3.42 17.03 9.75
C ALA A 68 4.66 16.29 10.28
N GLN A 69 4.92 15.05 9.85
CA GLN A 69 5.98 14.20 10.39
C GLN A 69 6.79 13.54 9.27
N ALA A 70 7.92 14.16 8.93
CA ALA A 70 8.80 13.67 7.88
C ALA A 70 9.21 12.20 8.12
N GLY A 71 9.06 11.36 7.09
CA GLY A 71 9.40 9.94 7.14
C GLY A 71 8.38 9.03 7.84
N ARG A 72 7.38 9.58 8.55
CA ARG A 72 6.32 8.74 9.14
C ARG A 72 5.34 8.29 8.06
N LEU A 73 5.04 6.99 8.08
CA LEU A 73 4.14 6.32 7.16
C LEU A 73 3.00 5.65 7.94
N ALA A 74 1.80 6.20 7.84
CA ALA A 74 0.61 5.65 8.47
C ALA A 74 0.01 4.48 7.68
N THR A 75 -0.67 3.59 8.39
CA THR A 75 -1.46 2.49 7.88
C THR A 75 -2.87 2.97 7.49
N GLY A 76 -3.57 2.23 6.63
CA GLY A 76 -4.97 2.54 6.32
C GLY A 76 -5.88 2.49 7.55
N TRP A 77 -5.53 1.68 8.55
CA TRP A 77 -6.25 1.62 9.82
C TRP A 77 -6.13 2.92 10.62
N GLU A 78 -4.93 3.52 10.69
CA GLU A 78 -4.75 4.84 11.32
C GLU A 78 -5.53 5.94 10.58
N ILE A 79 -5.63 5.86 9.24
CA ILE A 79 -6.48 6.79 8.46
C ILE A 79 -7.94 6.61 8.86
N GLN A 80 -8.42 5.37 8.94
CA GLN A 80 -9.79 5.04 9.31
C GLN A 80 -10.12 5.52 10.74
N GLU A 81 -9.21 5.34 11.69
CA GLU A 81 -9.39 5.83 13.06
C GLU A 81 -9.42 7.36 13.16
N ASN A 82 -8.54 8.05 12.43
CA ASN A 82 -8.55 9.50 12.37
C ASN A 82 -9.84 10.02 11.71
N LEU A 83 -10.29 9.37 10.64
CA LEU A 83 -11.55 9.71 9.98
C LEU A 83 -12.75 9.52 10.93
N ASN A 84 -12.82 8.38 11.62
CA ASN A 84 -13.85 8.10 12.62
C ASN A 84 -13.83 9.12 13.76
N SER A 85 -12.65 9.52 14.21
CA SER A 85 -12.49 10.52 15.28
C SER A 85 -12.91 11.91 14.82
N PHE A 86 -12.57 12.29 13.58
CA PHE A 86 -13.06 13.52 12.97
C PHE A 86 -14.58 13.53 12.86
N ILE A 87 -15.19 12.46 12.36
CA ILE A 87 -16.66 12.34 12.26
C ILE A 87 -17.33 12.48 13.63
N ARG A 88 -16.77 11.86 14.67
CA ARG A 88 -17.25 12.02 16.05
C ARG A 88 -17.14 13.46 16.54
N SER A 89 -16.05 14.15 16.21
CA SER A 89 -15.85 15.56 16.62
C SER A 89 -16.86 16.52 15.99
N VAL A 90 -17.33 16.23 14.77
CA VAL A 90 -18.36 17.04 14.08
C VAL A 90 -19.78 16.47 14.25
N GLY A 91 -19.93 15.36 14.96
CA GLY A 91 -21.21 14.77 15.38
C GLY A 91 -21.89 13.83 14.39
N SER A 92 -21.61 13.89 13.08
CA SER A 92 -22.22 12.97 12.10
C SER A 92 -21.46 12.88 10.77
N GLN A 93 -21.71 11.82 10.00
CA GLN A 93 -21.19 11.70 8.62
C GLN A 93 -21.73 12.80 7.71
N ARG A 94 -23.01 13.15 7.86
CA ARG A 94 -23.67 14.24 7.13
C ARG A 94 -23.00 15.60 7.36
N ALA A 95 -22.58 15.88 8.60
CA ALA A 95 -21.84 17.10 8.93
C ALA A 95 -20.37 17.04 8.49
N ALA A 96 -19.75 15.86 8.47
CA ALA A 96 -18.36 15.68 8.07
C ALA A 96 -18.13 15.75 6.55
N ALA A 97 -19.06 15.24 5.74
CA ALA A 97 -18.85 15.11 4.30
C ALA A 97 -18.54 16.45 3.58
N PRO A 98 -19.21 17.58 3.90
CA PRO A 98 -18.87 18.89 3.35
C PRO A 98 -17.44 19.36 3.65
N GLU A 99 -16.88 19.01 4.81
CA GLU A 99 -15.49 19.36 5.19
C GLU A 99 -14.45 18.71 4.28
N PHE A 100 -14.83 17.62 3.61
CA PHE A 100 -14.01 16.92 2.62
C PHE A 100 -14.42 17.25 1.17
N GLY A 101 -15.45 18.10 0.97
CA GLY A 101 -15.98 18.41 -0.37
C GLY A 101 -16.62 17.21 -1.07
N ILE A 102 -17.18 16.25 -0.32
CA ILE A 102 -17.82 15.04 -0.87
C ILE A 102 -19.26 14.87 -0.35
N SER A 103 -20.02 13.98 -0.99
CA SER A 103 -21.34 13.59 -0.50
C SER A 103 -21.25 12.62 0.68
N GLU A 104 -22.28 12.59 1.52
CA GLU A 104 -22.40 11.63 2.61
C GLU A 104 -22.30 10.18 2.12
N GLN A 105 -22.93 9.85 1.00
CA GLN A 105 -22.82 8.53 0.38
C GLN A 105 -21.37 8.19 -0.01
N HIS A 106 -20.61 9.17 -0.51
CA HIS A 106 -19.19 8.95 -0.83
C HIS A 106 -18.40 8.67 0.44
N LEU A 107 -18.61 9.44 1.51
CA LEU A 107 -17.98 9.21 2.79
C LEU A 107 -18.33 7.82 3.37
N SER A 108 -19.60 7.43 3.32
CA SER A 108 -20.06 6.10 3.73
C SER A 108 -19.37 4.98 2.93
N ASN A 109 -19.20 5.15 1.61
CA ASN A 109 -18.48 4.18 0.78
C ASN A 109 -17.00 4.05 1.16
N ILE A 110 -16.36 5.14 1.60
CA ILE A 110 -14.97 5.10 2.12
C ILE A 110 -14.91 4.31 3.43
N LEU A 111 -15.82 4.59 4.37
CA LEU A 111 -15.88 3.93 5.67
C LEU A 111 -16.14 2.41 5.56
N ASN A 112 -16.92 2.01 4.55
CA ASN A 112 -17.22 0.60 4.26
C ASN A 112 -16.11 -0.08 3.43
N GLY A 113 -14.99 0.60 3.13
CA GLY A 113 -13.90 0.05 2.34
C GLY A 113 -14.21 -0.17 0.85
N ILE A 114 -15.36 0.30 0.38
CA ILE A 114 -15.78 0.24 -1.04
C ILE A 114 -14.94 1.21 -1.88
N ARG A 115 -14.50 2.32 -1.27
CA ARG A 115 -13.66 3.35 -1.91
C ARG A 115 -12.40 3.61 -1.09
N GLY A 116 -11.33 4.02 -1.77
CA GLY A 116 -10.09 4.45 -1.13
C GLY A 116 -10.21 5.83 -0.47
N PHE A 117 -9.29 6.11 0.45
CA PHE A 117 -9.28 7.33 1.26
C PHE A 117 -8.95 8.63 0.52
N ALA A 118 -8.61 8.59 -0.78
CA ALA A 118 -8.07 9.74 -1.51
C ALA A 118 -8.80 11.08 -1.26
N PRO A 119 -10.15 11.15 -1.22
CA PRO A 119 -10.86 12.40 -0.99
C PRO A 119 -10.68 13.01 0.41
N VAL A 120 -10.32 12.20 1.43
CA VAL A 120 -10.22 12.66 2.82
C VAL A 120 -8.78 12.90 3.29
N LEU A 121 -7.78 12.40 2.55
CA LEU A 121 -6.38 12.40 3.00
C LEU A 121 -5.84 13.79 3.32
N GLY A 122 -6.01 14.75 2.39
CA GLY A 122 -5.44 16.08 2.54
C GLY A 122 -5.95 16.81 3.79
N ARG A 123 -7.28 16.76 4.01
CA ARG A 123 -7.92 17.36 5.19
C ARG A 123 -7.50 16.71 6.51
N LEU A 124 -7.22 15.40 6.48
CA LEU A 124 -6.74 14.64 7.63
C LEU A 124 -5.22 14.74 7.85
N GLY A 125 -4.48 15.49 7.02
CA GLY A 125 -3.04 15.70 7.16
C GLY A 125 -2.17 14.59 6.58
N TYR A 126 -2.69 13.85 5.60
CA TYR A 126 -1.99 12.74 4.93
C TYR A 126 -1.70 13.05 3.45
N GLY A 127 -0.57 12.54 2.98
CA GLY A 127 -0.18 12.55 1.58
C GLY A 127 -0.78 11.39 0.78
N ALA A 128 -0.53 11.40 -0.53
CA ALA A 128 -0.93 10.31 -1.42
C ALA A 128 -0.31 8.96 -0.99
N PRO A 129 -1.02 7.84 -1.17
CA PRO A 129 -0.51 6.54 -0.76
C PRO A 129 0.75 6.17 -1.54
N VAL A 130 1.73 5.62 -0.82
CA VAL A 130 2.95 5.05 -1.39
C VAL A 130 2.95 3.54 -1.21
N LEU A 131 3.40 2.83 -2.25
CA LEU A 131 3.60 1.39 -2.18
C LEU A 131 4.83 1.08 -1.33
N ARG A 132 4.66 0.15 -0.39
CA ARG A 132 5.72 -0.45 0.42
C ARG A 132 5.57 -1.96 0.43
N PHE A 133 6.63 -2.64 0.86
CA PHE A 133 6.64 -4.08 0.98
C PHE A 133 7.05 -4.47 2.39
N THR A 134 6.34 -5.45 2.94
CA THR A 134 6.63 -6.05 4.23
C THR A 134 7.06 -7.48 4.01
N ILE A 135 7.86 -8.02 4.93
CA ILE A 135 8.21 -9.45 4.88
C ILE A 135 6.94 -10.23 5.24
N ALA A 136 6.53 -11.14 4.36
CA ALA A 136 5.40 -12.02 4.63
C ALA A 136 5.72 -12.82 5.89
N LYS A 137 4.84 -12.74 6.90
CA LYS A 137 4.94 -13.64 8.06
C LYS A 137 4.70 -15.05 7.52
N VAL A 138 5.71 -15.91 7.61
CA VAL A 138 5.52 -17.34 7.36
C VAL A 138 4.53 -17.83 8.41
N PRO A 139 3.35 -18.37 8.03
CA PRO A 139 2.52 -19.05 9.00
C PRO A 139 3.34 -20.23 9.53
N ALA A 140 3.54 -20.25 10.86
CA ALA A 140 4.17 -21.36 11.56
C ALA A 140 3.35 -22.64 11.41
#